data_AF-A0AAQ1P3U3-F1
#
_entry.id   AF-A0AAQ1P3U3-F1
#
_cell.length_a   1.000
_cell.length_b   1.000
_cell.length_c   1.000
_cell.angle_alpha   90.00
_cell.angle_beta   90.00
_cell.angle_gamma   90.00
#
_symmetry.space_group_name_H-M   'P 1'
#
loop_
_entity.id
_entity.type
_entity.pdbx_description
1 polymer ?
#
loop_
_entity_poly.entity_id
_entity_poly.type
_entity_poly.pdbx_seq_one_letter_code
_entity_poly.pdbx_strand_id
1 'polypeptide(L)'
;MAFLALGINHKTASVDVRERVAFTPEQLVDALQQLCRLTSSREAAILSTCNRSELYIEQDHLSADVVLQWLADYHRLSLDELRASAHLHEAHEAVKHMMRVA
;
A
#
# COMPACT_ATOMS: atom_id res chain seq x y z
N MET A 1 -13.60 12.15 -2.88
CA MET A 1 -13.37 10.96 -3.72
C MET A 1 -12.12 11.14 -4.54
N ALA A 2 -11.03 10.55 -4.09
CA ALA A 2 -9.78 10.49 -4.82
C ALA A 2 -9.09 9.14 -4.58
N PHE A 3 -8.34 8.70 -5.58
CA PHE A 3 -7.60 7.44 -5.54
C PHE A 3 -6.19 7.67 -4.99
N LEU A 4 -5.72 6.71 -4.21
CA LEU A 4 -4.35 6.61 -3.74
C LEU A 4 -3.79 5.26 -4.19
N ALA A 5 -2.60 5.29 -4.78
CA ALA A 5 -1.76 4.12 -4.94
C ALA A 5 -0.51 4.32 -4.07
N LEU A 6 -0.37 3.48 -3.04
CA LEU A 6 0.79 3.45 -2.17
C LEU A 6 1.45 2.10 -2.31
N GLY A 7 2.75 2.05 -2.51
CA GLY A 7 3.40 0.74 -2.63
C GLY A 7 4.89 0.74 -2.44
N ILE A 8 5.43 -0.47 -2.43
CA ILE A 8 6.85 -0.75 -2.34
C ILE A 8 7.19 -1.73 -3.46
N ASN A 9 8.23 -1.43 -4.23
CA ASN A 9 8.62 -2.23 -5.38
C ASN A 9 10.13 -2.40 -5.46
N HIS A 10 10.59 -3.27 -6.37
CA HIS A 10 12.01 -3.60 -6.56
C HIS A 10 12.90 -2.42 -7.00
N LYS A 11 12.33 -1.28 -7.44
CA LYS A 11 13.12 -0.12 -7.85
C LYS A 11 13.58 0.71 -6.65
N THR A 12 12.81 0.70 -5.56
CA THR A 12 13.02 1.56 -4.39
C THR A 12 13.32 0.78 -3.11
N ALA A 13 13.14 -0.54 -3.10
CA ALA A 13 13.35 -1.39 -1.93
C ALA A 13 14.23 -2.60 -2.24
N SER A 14 15.06 -2.98 -1.26
CA SER A 14 15.80 -4.25 -1.27
C SER A 14 14.84 -5.45 -1.24
N VAL A 15 15.36 -6.64 -1.56
CA VAL A 15 14.60 -7.89 -1.44
C VAL A 15 14.09 -8.07 0.00
N ASP A 16 14.95 -7.86 1.00
CA ASP A 16 14.61 -8.03 2.43
C ASP A 16 13.42 -7.15 2.86
N VAL A 17 13.38 -5.89 2.42
CA VAL A 17 12.25 -4.99 2.72
C VAL A 17 10.98 -5.50 2.03
N ARG A 18 11.08 -5.95 0.76
CA ARG A 18 9.95 -6.45 -0.01
C ARG A 18 9.35 -7.72 0.57
N GLU A 19 10.17 -8.65 1.05
CA GLU A 19 9.70 -9.86 1.70
C GLU A 19 8.97 -9.56 3.01
N ARG A 20 9.43 -8.55 3.76
CA ARG A 20 8.78 -8.12 5.02
C ARG A 20 7.42 -7.45 4.81
N VAL A 21 7.20 -6.79 3.66
CA VAL A 21 5.93 -6.13 3.30
C VAL A 21 5.05 -6.97 2.38
N ALA A 22 5.42 -8.22 2.11
CA ALA A 22 4.60 -9.12 1.31
C ALA A 22 3.41 -9.63 2.14
N PHE A 23 2.23 -9.65 1.53
CA PHE A 23 1.04 -10.29 2.08
C PHE A 23 0.95 -11.73 1.57
N THR A 24 0.76 -12.69 2.47
CA THR A 24 0.40 -14.07 2.09
C THR A 24 -1.08 -14.17 1.75
N PRO A 25 -1.52 -15.19 0.98
CA PRO A 25 -2.93 -15.37 0.65
C PRO A 25 -3.85 -15.43 1.87
N GLU A 26 -3.38 -16.02 2.97
CA GLU A 26 -4.14 -16.16 4.22
C GLU A 26 -4.28 -14.82 4.95
N GLN A 27 -3.32 -13.90 4.76
CA GLN A 27 -3.33 -12.57 5.36
C GLN A 27 -4.20 -11.57 4.61
N LEU A 28 -4.43 -11.76 3.30
CA LEU A 28 -5.05 -10.75 2.44
C LEU A 28 -6.44 -10.33 2.91
N VAL A 29 -7.27 -11.27 3.36
CA VAL A 29 -8.64 -10.97 3.80
C VAL A 29 -8.62 -10.10 5.06
N ASP A 30 -7.84 -10.49 6.06
CA ASP A 30 -7.73 -9.76 7.33
C ASP A 30 -7.05 -8.41 7.14
N ALA A 31 -6.00 -8.35 6.31
CA ALA A 31 -5.32 -7.12 5.93
C ALA A 31 -6.28 -6.12 5.28
N LEU A 32 -7.07 -6.57 4.29
CA LEU A 32 -8.01 -5.71 3.58
C LEU A 32 -9.09 -5.16 4.52
N GLN A 33 -9.63 -6.01 5.41
CA GLN A 33 -10.63 -5.59 6.40
C GLN A 33 -10.06 -4.59 7.41
N GLN A 34 -8.84 -4.81 7.90
CA GLN A 34 -8.18 -3.87 8.80
C GLN A 34 -7.87 -2.55 8.10
N LEU A 35 -7.38 -2.59 6.86
CA LEU A 35 -7.09 -1.41 6.05
C LEU A 35 -8.33 -0.54 5.96
N CYS A 36 -9.44 -1.06 5.42
CA CYS A 36 -10.68 -0.28 5.29
C CYS A 36 -11.16 0.32 6.62
N ARG A 37 -11.09 -0.44 7.71
CA ARG A 37 -11.51 0.03 9.05
C ARG A 37 -10.62 1.11 9.63
N LEU A 38 -9.30 0.97 9.54
CA LEU A 38 -8.35 1.83 10.25
C LEU A 38 -7.99 3.08 9.45
N THR A 39 -8.09 3.03 8.13
CA THR A 39 -7.80 4.18 7.27
C THR A 39 -9.06 4.90 6.80
N SER A 40 -10.25 4.48 7.26
CA SER A 40 -11.55 5.04 6.84
C SER A 40 -11.70 5.04 5.32
N SER A 41 -11.16 4.01 4.67
CA SER A 41 -11.24 3.84 3.22
C SER A 41 -12.56 3.20 2.86
N ARG A 42 -13.18 3.72 1.80
CA ARG A 42 -14.46 3.22 1.32
C ARG A 42 -14.28 1.94 0.52
N GLU A 43 -13.27 1.95 -0.33
CA GLU A 43 -12.83 0.81 -1.14
C GLU A 43 -11.32 0.69 -1.06
N ALA A 44 -10.83 -0.55 -1.07
CA ALA A 44 -9.42 -0.82 -1.14
C ALA A 44 -9.14 -2.13 -1.89
N ALA A 45 -7.94 -2.24 -2.45
CA ALA A 45 -7.40 -3.46 -3.04
C ALA A 45 -5.92 -3.58 -2.67
N ILE A 46 -5.48 -4.82 -2.43
CA ILE A 46 -4.08 -5.14 -2.12
C ILE A 46 -3.52 -5.97 -3.26
N LEU A 47 -2.43 -5.52 -3.87
CA LEU A 47 -1.66 -6.25 -4.88
C LEU A 47 -0.33 -6.66 -4.27
N SER A 48 -0.20 -7.93 -3.92
CA SER A 48 1.02 -8.52 -3.35
C SER A 48 1.58 -9.56 -4.32
N THR A 49 2.81 -9.36 -4.77
CA THR A 49 3.55 -10.27 -5.65
C THR A 49 5.01 -10.35 -5.21
N CYS A 50 5.82 -11.20 -5.83
CA CYS A 50 7.27 -11.23 -5.58
C CYS A 50 7.99 -9.91 -5.91
N ASN A 51 7.38 -9.04 -6.72
CA ASN A 51 8.03 -7.82 -7.22
C ASN A 51 7.53 -6.53 -6.57
N ARG A 52 6.36 -6.57 -5.93
CA ARG A 52 5.69 -5.40 -5.36
C ARG A 52 4.65 -5.78 -4.31
N SER A 53 4.47 -4.89 -3.35
CA SER A 53 3.29 -4.81 -2.48
C SER A 53 2.68 -3.43 -2.64
N GLU A 54 1.46 -3.34 -3.15
CA GLU A 54 0.78 -2.09 -3.45
C GLU A 54 -0.64 -2.09 -2.86
N LEU A 55 -1.05 -0.95 -2.34
CA LEU A 55 -2.35 -0.65 -1.80
C LEU A 55 -3.02 0.38 -2.71
N TYR A 56 -4.19 0.03 -3.23
CA TYR A 56 -5.03 0.90 -4.02
C TYR A 56 -6.26 1.24 -3.21
N ILE A 57 -6.51 2.53 -3.00
CA ILE A 57 -7.47 2.98 -1.99
C ILE A 57 -8.29 4.13 -2.54
N GLU A 58 -9.59 4.13 -2.23
CA GLU A 58 -10.49 5.26 -2.43
C GLU A 58 -10.86 5.88 -1.08
N GLN A 59 -10.62 7.19 -0.96
CA GLN A 59 -10.95 7.97 0.24
C GLN A 59 -11.62 9.29 -0.15
N ASP A 60 -12.49 9.79 0.74
CA ASP A 60 -13.06 11.13 0.60
C ASP A 60 -11.99 12.22 0.74
N HIS A 61 -11.11 12.04 1.73
CA HIS A 61 -9.93 12.87 1.98
C HIS A 61 -8.69 11.98 1.99
N LEU A 62 -7.79 12.19 1.02
CA LEU A 62 -6.56 11.41 0.92
C LEU A 62 -5.69 11.61 2.16
N SER A 63 -5.28 10.50 2.77
CA SER A 63 -4.30 10.52 3.85
C SER A 63 -3.26 9.42 3.66
N ALA A 64 -2.27 9.75 2.84
CA ALA A 64 -1.10 8.92 2.57
C ALA A 64 -0.40 8.44 3.85
N ASP A 65 -0.17 9.34 4.81
CA ASP A 65 0.54 9.03 6.04
C ASP A 65 -0.22 8.03 6.92
N VAL A 66 -1.56 8.10 6.95
CA VAL A 66 -2.38 7.14 7.71
C VAL A 66 -2.28 5.73 7.12
N VAL A 67 -2.28 5.63 5.79
CA VAL A 67 -2.12 4.36 5.08
C VAL A 67 -0.70 3.81 5.25
N LEU A 68 0.31 4.68 5.16
CA LEU A 68 1.70 4.29 5.35
C LEU A 68 1.97 3.83 6.80
N GLN A 69 1.40 4.53 7.78
CA GLN A 69 1.46 4.14 9.19
C GLN A 69 0.78 2.79 9.41
N TRP A 70 -0.40 2.57 8.83
CA TRP A 70 -1.08 1.28 8.90
C TRP A 70 -0.20 0.16 8.33
N LEU A 71 0.44 0.37 7.17
CA LEU A 71 1.33 -0.63 6.57
C LEU A 71 2.54 -0.92 7.46
N ALA A 72 3.10 0.11 8.11
CA ALA A 72 4.17 -0.02 9.09
C ALA A 72 3.74 -0.87 10.28
N ASP A 73 2.57 -0.59 10.84
CA ASP A 73 2.05 -1.28 12.01
C ASP A 73 1.70 -2.74 11.70
N TYR A 74 1.09 -2.98 10.54
CA TYR A 74 0.68 -4.32 10.10
C TYR A 74 1.89 -5.25 9.93
N HIS A 75 2.96 -4.76 9.29
CA HIS A 75 4.20 -5.54 9.08
C HIS A 75 5.24 -5.39 10.20
N ARG A 76 4.94 -4.59 11.24
CA ARG A 76 5.85 -4.28 12.36
C ARG A 76 7.19 -3.72 11.89
N LEU A 77 7.12 -2.73 11.00
CA LEU A 77 8.27 -2.05 10.41
C LEU A 77 8.38 -0.62 10.90
N SER A 78 9.56 -0.04 10.75
CA SER A 78 9.73 1.39 10.98
C SER A 78 8.98 2.18 9.91
N LEU A 79 8.20 3.18 10.33
CA LEU A 79 7.56 4.12 9.41
C LEU A 79 8.61 4.82 8.52
N ASP A 80 9.75 5.21 9.08
CA ASP A 80 10.81 5.90 8.33
C ASP A 80 11.47 4.99 7.29
N GLU A 81 11.63 3.70 7.61
CA GLU A 81 12.13 2.69 6.69
C GLU A 81 11.18 2.51 5.49
N LEU A 82 9.88 2.45 5.75
CA LEU A 82 8.89 2.37 4.69
C LEU A 82 8.79 3.67 3.89
N ARG A 83 8.81 4.83 4.55
CA ARG A 83 8.74 6.13 3.87
C ARG A 83 9.89 6.33 2.89
N ALA A 84 11.10 5.85 3.22
CA ALA A 84 12.26 5.93 2.33
C ALA A 84 12.13 5.08 1.05
N SER A 85 11.29 4.05 1.07
CA SER A 85 11.14 3.08 -0.02
C SER A 85 9.76 3.08 -0.69
N ALA A 86 8.78 3.74 -0.08
CA ALA A 86 7.41 3.83 -0.58
C ALA A 86 7.33 4.80 -1.77
N HIS A 87 6.51 4.42 -2.75
CA HIS A 87 6.06 5.32 -3.81
C HIS A 87 4.58 5.62 -3.61
N LEU A 88 4.21 6.86 -3.92
CA LEU A 88 2.88 7.40 -3.72
C LEU A 88 2.40 8.05 -5.01
N HIS A 89 1.21 7.67 -5.45
CA HIS A 89 0.51 8.33 -6.54
C HIS A 89 -0.91 8.68 -6.10
N GLU A 90 -1.33 9.89 -6.40
CA GLU A 90 -2.65 10.41 -6.01
C GLU A 90 -3.51 10.72 -7.24
N ALA A 91 -4.82 10.66 -7.03
CA ALA A 91 -5.87 10.97 -8.00
C ALA A 91 -5.60 10.32 -9.37
N HIS A 92 -5.34 11.14 -10.39
CA HIS A 92 -5.16 10.67 -11.75
C HIS A 92 -3.88 9.85 -11.96
N GLU A 93 -2.81 10.14 -11.22
CA GLU A 93 -1.56 9.38 -11.32
C GLU A 93 -1.70 8.00 -10.67
N ALA A 94 -2.54 7.86 -9.63
CA ALA A 94 -2.86 6.56 -9.04
C ALA A 94 -3.49 5.62 -10.07
N VAL A 95 -4.49 6.13 -10.82
CA VAL A 95 -5.19 5.37 -11.86
C VAL A 95 -4.25 5.03 -13.02
N LYS A 96 -3.41 5.98 -13.46
CA LYS A 96 -2.40 5.71 -14.50
C LYS A 96 -1.40 4.64 -14.08
N HIS A 97 -0.93 4.67 -12.84
CA HIS A 97 0.00 3.67 -12.31
C HIS A 97 -0.65 2.28 -12.35
N MET A 98 -1.87 2.16 -11.83
CA MET A 98 -2.64 0.92 -11.86
C MET A 98 -2.75 0.33 -13.27
N MET A 99 -3.07 1.17 -14.27
CA MET A 99 -3.23 0.74 -15.67
C MET A 99 -1.91 0.39 -16.37
N ARG A 100 -0.76 0.89 -15.89
CA ARG A 100 0.58 0.61 -16.46
C ARG A 100 1.24 -0.61 -15.83
N VAL A 101 0.80 -0.99 -14.64
CA VAL A 101 1.34 -2.11 -13.87
C VAL A 101 0.58 -3.42 -14.15
N ALA A 102 -0.67 -3.31 -14.63
CA ALA A 102 -1.49 -4.42 -15.10
C ALA A 102 -0.91 -5.10 -16.36
#